data_AF-A0AAD0SEG1-F1
#
_entry.id   AF-A0AAD0SEG1-F1
#
_cell.length_a   1.000
_cell.length_b   1.000
_cell.length_c   1.000
_cell.angle_alpha   90.00
_cell.angle_beta   90.00
_cell.angle_gamma   90.00
#
_symmetry.space_group_name_H-M   'P 1'
#
loop_
_entity.id
_entity.type
_entity.pdbx_description
1 polymer ?
#
loop_
_entity_poly.entity_id
_entity_poly.type
_entity_poly.pdbx_seq_one_letter_code
_entity_poly.pdbx_strand_id
1 'polypeptide(L)'
;MNKKKTIATVGVALLLPFMADSARAAAPSSPPIGKICKATTSLIFGRSTQIMNLDAVENGIAYVHYFRPGDRSRWAIKCKLADNRVLWASNNPDSIGRWRNDPADEIITYRIHGDALDISETYSDGSQEQQSYSLSAL
;
A
#
# COMPACT_ATOMS: atom_id res chain seq x y z
N MET A 1 -17.91 -51.74 -64.54
CA MET A 1 -18.98 -51.47 -63.56
C MET A 1 -18.47 -51.85 -62.17
N ASN A 2 -18.68 -50.99 -61.17
CA ASN A 2 -18.47 -51.16 -59.71
C ASN A 2 -17.03 -51.24 -59.19
N LYS A 3 -16.43 -50.13 -58.75
CA LYS A 3 -16.57 -49.36 -57.48
C LYS A 3 -15.42 -49.71 -56.50
N LYS A 4 -14.34 -48.92 -56.60
CA LYS A 4 -13.26 -48.84 -55.61
C LYS A 4 -13.82 -48.18 -54.34
N LYS A 5 -13.59 -48.77 -53.16
CA LYS A 5 -13.77 -48.08 -51.87
C LYS A 5 -12.40 -47.90 -51.24
N THR A 6 -11.86 -46.70 -51.40
CA THR A 6 -10.72 -46.17 -50.65
C THR A 6 -11.25 -45.74 -49.28
N ILE A 7 -10.72 -46.32 -48.20
CA ILE A 7 -10.95 -45.83 -46.84
C ILE A 7 -9.82 -44.84 -46.57
N ALA A 8 -10.16 -43.55 -46.53
CA ALA A 8 -9.27 -42.48 -46.12
C ALA A 8 -9.27 -42.41 -44.58
N THR A 9 -8.15 -42.77 -43.95
CA THR A 9 -7.91 -42.52 -42.54
C THR A 9 -7.56 -41.04 -42.37
N VAL A 10 -8.54 -40.21 -42.04
CA VAL A 10 -8.31 -38.83 -41.62
C VAL A 10 -7.87 -38.88 -40.15
N GLY A 11 -6.56 -38.76 -39.92
CA GLY A 11 -6.00 -38.55 -38.59
C GLY A 11 -6.44 -37.18 -38.10
N VAL A 12 -7.34 -37.16 -37.11
CA VAL A 12 -7.75 -35.94 -36.41
C VAL A 12 -6.58 -35.51 -35.52
N ALA A 13 -5.80 -34.53 -35.99
CA ALA A 13 -4.83 -33.84 -35.15
C ALA A 13 -5.60 -32.98 -34.13
N LEU A 14 -5.71 -33.49 -32.89
CA LEU A 14 -6.24 -32.72 -31.77
C LEU A 14 -5.26 -31.60 -31.43
N LEU A 15 -5.53 -30.40 -31.93
CA LEU A 15 -4.91 -29.16 -31.46
C LEU A 15 -5.43 -28.91 -30.05
N LEU A 16 -4.66 -29.30 -29.03
CA LEU A 16 -4.91 -28.88 -27.65
C LEU A 16 -4.60 -27.37 -27.55
N PRO A 17 -5.59 -26.51 -27.23
CA PRO A 17 -5.29 -25.11 -26.97
C PRO A 17 -4.49 -25.05 -25.67
N PHE A 18 -3.26 -24.54 -25.74
CA PHE A 18 -2.54 -24.06 -24.58
C PHE A 18 -3.35 -22.89 -24.00
N MET A 19 -4.20 -23.18 -23.03
CA MET A 19 -4.82 -22.19 -22.18
C MET A 19 -3.68 -21.60 -21.33
N ALA A 20 -3.12 -20.47 -21.76
CA ALA A 20 -2.26 -19.67 -20.92
C ALA A 20 -3.13 -19.10 -19.81
N ASP A 21 -3.15 -19.79 -18.66
CA ASP A 21 -3.77 -19.31 -17.44
C ASP A 21 -3.01 -18.05 -17.02
N SER A 22 -3.55 -16.89 -17.41
CA SER A 22 -3.02 -15.61 -16.97
C SER A 22 -3.37 -15.50 -15.49
N ALA A 23 -2.45 -15.96 -14.64
CA ALA A 23 -2.50 -15.72 -13.21
C ALA A 23 -2.52 -14.19 -13.00
N ARG A 24 -3.73 -13.63 -12.90
CA ARG A 24 -3.94 -12.28 -12.42
C ARG A 24 -3.42 -12.27 -10.99
N ALA A 25 -2.25 -11.70 -10.77
CA ALA A 25 -1.75 -11.42 -9.44
C ALA A 25 -2.88 -10.72 -8.67
N ALA A 26 -3.41 -11.38 -7.64
CA ALA A 26 -4.41 -10.80 -6.77
C ALA A 26 -3.81 -9.52 -6.18
N ALA A 27 -4.46 -8.38 -6.42
CA ALA A 27 -4.08 -7.16 -5.72
C ALA A 27 -4.13 -7.45 -4.20
N PRO A 28 -3.13 -7.02 -3.41
CA PRO A 28 -3.04 -7.39 -2.00
C PRO A 28 -4.32 -6.98 -1.25
N SER A 29 -4.88 -7.93 -0.50
CA SER A 29 -6.23 -7.91 0.08
C SER A 29 -6.37 -7.12 1.39
N SER A 30 -5.44 -6.21 1.69
CA SER A 30 -5.62 -5.09 2.63
C SER A 30 -5.58 -3.81 1.81
N PRO A 31 -6.43 -2.78 2.00
CA PRO A 31 -6.22 -1.54 1.28
C PRO A 31 -4.82 -1.05 1.68
N PRO A 32 -3.89 -0.89 0.71
CA PRO A 32 -2.48 -0.55 0.98
C PRO A 32 -2.33 0.64 1.94
N ILE A 33 -3.36 1.50 1.99
CA ILE A 33 -3.48 2.64 2.88
C ILE A 33 -3.17 2.36 4.35
N GLY A 34 -3.66 1.27 4.95
CA GLY A 34 -3.42 1.01 6.37
C GLY A 34 -1.93 0.80 6.67
N LYS A 35 -1.27 -0.01 5.83
CA LYS A 35 0.18 -0.28 5.92
C LYS A 35 1.00 0.96 5.59
N ILE A 36 0.65 1.67 4.52
CA ILE A 36 1.28 2.94 4.15
C ILE A 36 1.19 3.94 5.31
N CYS A 37 0.00 4.14 5.88
CA CYS A 37 -0.21 5.09 6.96
C CYS A 37 0.50 4.69 8.26
N LYS A 38 0.58 3.40 8.60
CA LYS A 38 1.40 2.91 9.73
C LYS A 38 2.88 3.22 9.51
N ALA A 39 3.40 2.94 8.33
CA ALA A 39 4.78 3.21 7.96
C ALA A 39 5.06 4.73 7.92
N THR A 40 4.14 5.54 7.40
CA THR A 40 4.23 7.01 7.47
C THR A 40 4.26 7.49 8.92
N THR A 41 3.38 6.99 9.79
CA THR A 41 3.37 7.36 11.22
C THR A 41 4.70 7.00 11.90
N SER A 42 5.28 5.87 11.52
CA SER A 42 6.61 5.44 11.98
C SER A 42 7.70 6.43 11.57
N LEU A 43 7.73 6.82 10.28
CA LEU A 43 8.70 7.77 9.74
C LEU A 43 8.60 9.14 10.45
N ILE A 44 7.45 9.81 10.36
CA ILE A 44 7.27 11.20 10.81
C ILE A 44 7.49 11.41 12.32
N PHE A 45 7.36 10.34 13.13
CA PHE A 45 7.59 10.42 14.58
C PHE A 45 8.88 9.72 15.02
N GLY A 46 9.65 9.12 14.09
CA GLY A 46 10.87 8.38 14.38
C GLY A 46 10.62 7.22 15.35
N ARG A 47 9.59 6.41 15.11
CA ARG A 47 9.18 5.28 15.97
C ARG A 47 9.08 3.99 15.19
N SER A 48 9.22 2.85 15.88
CA SER A 48 9.05 1.54 15.24
C SER A 48 7.63 1.34 14.71
N THR A 49 7.51 0.69 13.54
CA THR A 49 6.22 0.28 12.98
C THR A 49 5.49 -0.74 13.85
N GLN A 50 6.21 -1.48 14.70
CA GLN A 50 5.66 -2.52 15.57
C GLN A 50 4.71 -1.96 16.64
N ILE A 51 4.84 -0.68 17.01
CA ILE A 51 3.96 -0.04 17.99
C ILE A 51 2.83 0.77 17.33
N MET A 52 2.76 0.77 16.00
CA MET A 52 1.73 1.47 15.24
C MET A 52 0.49 0.57 15.11
N ASN A 53 -0.64 1.05 15.61
CA ASN A 53 -1.92 0.35 15.57
C ASN A 53 -2.83 1.03 14.55
N LEU A 54 -3.43 0.23 13.67
CA LEU A 54 -4.48 0.69 12.76
C LEU A 54 -5.82 0.49 13.46
N ASP A 55 -6.50 1.60 13.78
CA ASP A 55 -7.79 1.57 14.46
C ASP A 55 -8.92 1.22 13.48
N ALA A 56 -8.95 1.91 12.33
CA ALA A 56 -9.97 1.74 11.32
C ALA A 56 -9.51 2.28 9.95
N VAL A 57 -10.21 1.87 8.90
CA VAL A 57 -10.17 2.51 7.58
C VAL A 57 -11.60 2.84 7.16
N GLU A 58 -11.93 4.12 7.08
CA GLU A 58 -13.28 4.61 6.79
C GLU A 58 -13.23 5.68 5.73
N ASN A 59 -14.05 5.58 4.69
CA ASN A 59 -14.13 6.57 3.60
C ASN A 59 -12.75 6.92 2.98
N GLY A 60 -11.85 5.94 2.87
CA GLY A 60 -10.50 6.14 2.35
C GLY A 60 -9.54 6.86 3.30
N ILE A 61 -9.87 6.94 4.60
CA ILE A 61 -9.03 7.50 5.66
C ILE A 61 -8.65 6.38 6.62
N ALA A 62 -7.35 6.18 6.82
CA ALA A 62 -6.82 5.31 7.86
C ALA A 62 -6.58 6.09 9.14
N TYR A 63 -6.97 5.51 10.27
CA TYR A 63 -6.76 6.05 11.61
C TYR A 63 -5.70 5.23 12.30
N VAL A 64 -4.57 5.84 12.64
CA VAL A 64 -3.40 5.16 13.20
C VAL A 64 -3.04 5.81 14.52
N HIS A 65 -2.69 5.00 15.52
CA HIS A 65 -2.15 5.51 16.77
C HIS A 65 -1.00 4.67 17.31
N TYR A 66 -0.26 5.24 18.25
CA TYR A 66 0.66 4.53 19.12
C TYR A 66 0.67 5.14 20.52
N PHE A 67 1.19 4.39 21.48
CA PHE A 67 1.52 4.91 22.81
C PHE A 67 3.01 5.19 22.88
N ARG A 68 3.38 6.44 23.17
CA ARG A 68 4.78 6.86 23.19
C ARG A 68 5.51 6.16 24.34
N PRO A 69 6.62 5.43 24.09
CA PRO A 69 7.25 4.61 25.14
C PRO A 69 7.70 5.39 26.39
N GLY A 70 8.15 6.64 26.22
CA GLY A 70 8.71 7.43 27.32
C GLY A 70 7.71 7.90 28.37
N ASP A 71 6.45 8.12 28.00
CA ASP A 71 5.44 8.67 28.92
C ASP A 71 4.04 8.06 28.77
N ARG A 72 3.88 7.10 27.85
CA ARG A 72 2.63 6.40 27.54
C ARG A 72 1.50 7.31 27.05
N SER A 73 1.82 8.53 26.61
CA SER A 73 0.83 9.39 25.96
C SER A 73 0.38 8.75 24.63
N ARG A 74 -0.92 8.87 24.31
CA ARG A 74 -1.47 8.41 23.04
C ARG A 74 -1.21 9.45 21.97
N TRP A 75 -0.62 9.03 20.87
CA TRP A 75 -0.38 9.84 19.67
C TRP A 75 -1.12 9.21 18.51
N ALA A 76 -1.95 9.99 17.82
CA ALA A 76 -2.80 9.50 16.76
C ALA A 76 -2.86 10.45 15.58
N ILE A 77 -2.97 9.86 14.39
CA ILE A 77 -3.14 10.57 13.14
C ILE A 77 -4.32 9.98 12.36
N LYS A 78 -4.87 10.80 11.48
CA LYS A 78 -5.67 10.34 10.35
C LYS A 78 -4.86 10.57 9.09
N CYS A 79 -4.94 9.63 8.16
CA CYS A 79 -4.08 9.55 6.99
C CYS A 79 -4.88 9.13 5.76
N LYS A 80 -4.61 9.75 4.62
CA LYS A 80 -5.22 9.42 3.33
C LYS A 80 -4.20 9.50 2.20
N LEU A 81 -4.47 8.80 1.11
CA LEU A 81 -3.63 8.83 -0.09
C LEU A 81 -4.21 9.81 -1.11
N ALA A 82 -3.32 10.55 -1.77
CA ALA A 82 -3.65 11.43 -2.89
C ALA A 82 -2.57 11.25 -3.95
N ASP A 83 -2.90 10.57 -5.05
CA ASP A 83 -1.93 10.10 -6.05
C ASP A 83 -0.80 9.28 -5.41
N ASN A 84 0.45 9.73 -5.53
CA ASN A 84 1.63 9.12 -4.89
C ASN A 84 1.99 9.75 -3.54
N ARG A 85 1.13 10.63 -3.00
CA ARG A 85 1.34 11.33 -1.73
C ARG A 85 0.57 10.70 -0.60
N VAL A 86 1.10 10.86 0.60
CA VAL A 86 0.40 10.63 1.86
C VAL A 86 0.07 11.97 2.49
N LEU A 87 -1.21 12.23 2.76
CA LEU A 87 -1.65 13.38 3.52
C LEU A 87 -2.07 12.93 4.92
N TRP A 88 -1.60 13.64 5.94
CA TRP A 88 -1.95 13.32 7.32
C TRP A 88 -2.35 14.54 8.12
N ALA A 89 -3.01 14.28 9.26
CA ALA A 89 -3.40 15.26 10.25
C ALA A 89 -3.39 14.62 11.65
N SER A 90 -3.14 15.42 12.69
CA SER A 90 -3.34 14.98 14.07
C SER A 90 -4.79 14.53 14.28
N ASN A 91 -4.97 13.44 15.02
CA ASN A 91 -6.26 12.89 15.44
C ASN A 91 -6.24 12.53 16.93
N ASN A 92 -5.56 13.35 17.73
CA ASN A 92 -5.57 13.20 19.18
C ASN A 92 -6.87 13.75 19.77
N PRO A 93 -7.37 13.20 20.89
CA PRO A 93 -8.61 13.66 21.52
C PRO A 93 -8.63 15.17 21.86
N ASP A 94 -7.47 15.72 22.18
CA ASP A 94 -7.23 17.13 22.53
C ASP A 94 -6.77 17.98 21.34
N SER A 95 -6.47 17.36 20.19
CA SER A 95 -5.92 18.05 19.03
C SER A 95 -6.27 17.33 17.73
N ILE A 96 -7.32 17.84 17.06
CA ILE A 96 -7.68 17.47 15.70
C ILE A 96 -7.04 18.48 14.75
N GLY A 97 -6.06 18.02 13.98
CA GLY A 97 -5.29 18.87 13.07
C GLY A 97 -5.98 19.12 11.73
N ARG A 98 -5.52 20.18 11.05
CA ARG A 98 -5.73 20.34 9.60
C ARG A 98 -4.97 19.27 8.83
N TRP A 99 -5.44 18.96 7.62
CA TRP A 99 -4.61 18.22 6.67
C TRP A 99 -3.35 19.00 6.37
N ARG A 100 -2.22 18.29 6.29
CA ARG A 100 -0.95 18.86 5.85
C ARG A 100 -0.86 18.84 4.33
N ASN A 101 -1.39 19.88 3.70
CA ASN A 101 -1.44 20.08 2.25
C ASN A 101 -1.11 21.52 1.83
N ASP A 102 -0.62 22.34 2.77
CA ASP A 102 -0.10 23.68 2.51
C ASP A 102 1.30 23.60 1.86
N PRO A 103 1.70 24.56 1.01
CA PRO A 103 3.05 24.59 0.43
C PRO A 103 4.19 24.60 1.45
N ALA A 104 3.95 25.05 2.69
CA ALA A 104 4.94 25.04 3.75
C ALA A 104 4.99 23.71 4.53
N ASP A 105 4.01 22.82 4.36
CA ASP A 105 4.01 21.50 4.99
C ASP A 105 4.98 20.56 4.28
N GLU A 106 5.41 19.53 4.99
CA GLU A 106 6.21 18.46 4.41
C GLU A 106 5.47 17.70 3.29
N ILE A 107 6.23 17.23 2.30
CA ILE A 107 5.73 16.38 1.24
C ILE A 107 6.10 14.94 1.58
N ILE A 108 5.09 14.12 1.84
CA ILE A 108 5.27 12.69 2.06
C ILE A 108 4.85 11.94 0.79
N THR A 109 5.75 11.11 0.26
CA THR A 109 5.50 10.26 -0.90
C THR A 109 5.69 8.80 -0.55
N TYR A 110 5.04 7.92 -1.30
CA TYR A 110 5.21 6.48 -1.19
C TYR A 110 5.39 5.80 -2.54
N ARG A 111 6.10 4.68 -2.56
CA ARG A 111 6.26 3.82 -3.75
C ARG A 111 6.31 2.35 -3.35
N ILE A 112 5.40 1.56 -3.92
CA ILE A 112 5.35 0.11 -3.74
C ILE A 112 5.99 -0.57 -4.94
N HIS A 113 6.88 -1.52 -4.68
CA HIS A 113 7.50 -2.36 -5.71
C HIS A 113 7.83 -3.75 -5.14
N GLY A 114 7.08 -4.76 -5.58
CA GLY A 114 7.12 -6.08 -4.94
C GLY A 114 6.60 -6.01 -3.50
N ASP A 115 7.38 -6.53 -2.54
CA ASP A 115 7.09 -6.45 -1.10
C ASP A 115 7.63 -5.15 -0.47
N ALA A 116 8.40 -4.35 -1.19
CA ALA A 116 8.99 -3.13 -0.66
C ALA A 116 8.02 -1.95 -0.74
N LEU A 117 7.94 -1.19 0.36
CA LEU A 117 7.28 0.09 0.49
C LEU A 117 8.32 1.14 0.87
N ASP A 118 8.69 1.98 -0.08
CA ASP A 118 9.52 3.15 0.20
C ASP A 118 8.62 4.32 0.60
N ILE A 119 8.96 5.02 1.68
CA ILE A 119 8.34 6.27 2.10
C ILE A 119 9.42 7.33 2.27
N SER A 120 9.15 8.52 1.75
CA SER A 120 10.00 9.68 1.96
C SER A 120 9.19 10.87 2.46
N GLU A 121 9.75 11.59 3.42
CA GLU A 121 9.29 12.87 3.93
C GLU A 121 10.31 13.94 3.52
N THR A 122 9.87 14.99 2.83
CA THR A 122 10.71 16.11 2.41
C THR A 122 10.13 17.42 2.92
N TYR A 123 10.95 18.21 3.61
CA TYR A 123 10.58 19.51 4.14
C TYR A 123 10.85 20.63 3.13
N SER A 124 10.27 21.81 3.38
CA SER A 124 10.38 22.98 2.48
C SER A 124 11.80 23.55 2.38
N ASP A 125 12.67 23.26 3.34
CA ASP A 125 14.10 23.59 3.29
C ASP A 125 14.94 22.56 2.50
N GLY A 126 14.30 21.51 1.97
CA GLY A 126 14.93 20.43 1.22
C GLY A 126 15.51 19.31 2.08
N SER A 127 15.46 19.40 3.41
CA SER A 127 15.81 18.28 4.28
C SER A 127 14.85 17.11 4.07
N GLN A 128 15.35 15.89 4.23
CA GLN A 128 14.61 14.68 3.86
C GLN A 128 14.91 13.53 4.82
N GLU A 129 13.86 12.77 5.14
CA GLU A 129 13.96 11.43 5.72
C GLU A 129 13.35 10.40 4.75
N GLN A 130 13.94 9.22 4.69
CA GLN A 130 13.46 8.12 3.86
C GLN A 130 13.65 6.79 4.56
N GLN A 131 12.66 5.91 4.46
CA GLN A 131 12.72 4.53 4.96
C GLN A 131 12.06 3.57 3.97
N SER A 132 12.55 2.34 3.95
CA SER A 132 11.95 1.24 3.20
C SER A 132 11.43 0.19 4.17
N TYR A 133 10.21 -0.27 3.95
CA TYR A 133 9.51 -1.23 4.79
C TYR A 133 9.09 -2.45 3.96
N SER A 134 9.05 -3.61 4.60
CA SER A 134 8.44 -4.81 4.01
C SER A 134 6.93 -4.78 4.26
N LEU A 135 6.13 -4.79 3.19
CA LEU A 135 4.66 -4.84 3.28
C LEU A 135 4.18 -6.08 4.03
N SER A 136 4.86 -7.22 3.88
CA SER A 136 4.56 -8.44 4.62
C SER A 136 4.86 -8.35 6.12
N ALA A 137 5.73 -7.43 6.55
CA ALA A 137 6.08 -7.18 7.95
C ALA A 137 5.28 -6.03 8.62
N LEU A 138 4.42 -5.33 7.87
CA LEU A 138 3.60 -4.19 8.34
C LEU A 138 2.18 -4.59 8.78
#